data_AF-A0A928QA23-F1
#
_entry.id   AF-A0A928QA23-F1
#
_cell.length_a   1.000
_cell.length_b   1.000
_cell.length_c   1.000
_cell.angle_alpha   90.00
_cell.angle_beta   90.00
_cell.angle_gamma   90.00
#
_symmetry.space_group_name_H-M   'P 1'
#
loop_
_entity.id
_entity.type
_entity.pdbx_description
1 polymer ?
#
loop_
_entity_poly.entity_id
_entity_poly.type
_entity_poly.pdbx_seq_one_letter_code
_entity_poly.pdbx_strand_id
1 'polypeptide(L)'
;MKKYTYDKLLELLDTLIEALFILAGQNDQNATNQLIENIKAFVTNIIDFIACEGDECLELKNELQSLYNMVDDENAVFDLNEFQNKILEFTAEIYSQNYRPDLLKFEDDFLQYVEKLQWISNDHCIIIFSTNTPSGSPDFTYNVAQEICNLGTKINLADKFRASYVAIIDSGKLLAENICRGKSLEINGTIENMNVSVKSIGFECTDSNYRYSGASISFDNEEKVILKPGEKLHGTRGIAFIVYDRAKQEMIDFTLFDTYSPDLPCKRSRSKKIDEVMPG
;
A
#
# COMPACT_ATOMS: atom_id res chain seq x y z
N MET A 1 -1.89 25.38 4.50
CA MET A 1 -3.16 25.21 5.23
C MET A 1 -3.94 24.00 4.71
N LYS A 2 -4.16 23.82 3.40
CA LYS A 2 -4.84 22.63 2.82
C LYS A 2 -4.36 21.24 3.30
N LYS A 3 -3.05 21.02 3.53
CA LYS A 3 -2.50 19.70 3.93
C LYS A 3 -3.05 19.16 5.26
N TYR A 4 -3.03 19.99 6.31
CA TYR A 4 -3.47 19.57 7.64
C TYR A 4 -4.97 19.26 7.65
N THR A 5 -5.71 19.92 6.75
CA THR A 5 -7.13 19.68 6.58
C THR A 5 -7.42 18.28 6.02
N TYR A 6 -6.74 17.86 4.96
CA TYR A 6 -6.99 16.54 4.35
C TYR A 6 -6.59 15.38 5.26
N ASP A 7 -5.43 15.46 5.90
CA ASP A 7 -4.99 14.43 6.86
C ASP A 7 -6.03 14.27 7.99
N LYS A 8 -6.61 15.38 8.46
CA LYS A 8 -7.66 15.34 9.47
C LYS A 8 -9.00 14.83 8.93
N LEU A 9 -9.36 15.19 7.70
CA LEU A 9 -10.57 14.70 7.04
C LEU A 9 -10.53 13.17 6.90
N LEU A 10 -9.39 12.63 6.49
CA LEU A 10 -9.19 11.20 6.33
C LEU A 10 -9.32 10.45 7.66
N GLU A 11 -8.67 10.94 8.72
CA GLU A 11 -8.82 10.39 10.08
C GLU A 11 -10.29 10.36 10.53
N LEU A 12 -11.05 11.41 10.21
CA LEU A 12 -12.46 11.48 10.54
C LEU A 12 -13.30 10.49 9.71
N LEU A 13 -13.02 10.34 8.41
CA LEU A 13 -13.72 9.38 7.55
C LEU A 13 -13.43 7.93 7.94
N ASP A 14 -12.19 7.59 8.28
CA ASP A 14 -11.80 6.25 8.76
C ASP A 14 -12.54 5.91 10.06
N THR A 15 -12.61 6.87 11.00
CA THR A 15 -13.38 6.72 12.24
C THR A 15 -14.88 6.48 11.97
N LEU A 16 -15.44 7.17 10.95
CA LEU A 16 -16.83 7.00 10.56
C LEU A 16 -17.09 5.60 9.96
N ILE A 17 -16.17 5.11 9.12
CA ILE A 17 -16.22 3.75 8.55
C ILE A 17 -16.23 2.70 9.68
N GLU A 18 -15.32 2.81 10.65
CA GLU A 18 -15.28 1.92 11.81
C GLU A 18 -16.60 1.92 12.60
N ALA A 19 -17.15 3.11 12.87
CA ALA A 19 -18.42 3.24 13.57
C ALA A 19 -19.58 2.57 12.82
N LEU A 20 -19.61 2.68 11.49
CA LEU A 20 -20.60 2.00 10.65
C LEU A 20 -20.44 0.48 10.71
N PHE A 21 -19.21 -0.05 10.71
CA PHE A 21 -18.97 -1.49 10.88
C PHE A 21 -19.48 -2.01 12.22
N ILE A 22 -19.26 -1.26 13.31
CA ILE A 22 -19.77 -1.61 14.63
C ILE A 22 -21.31 -1.61 14.61
N LEU A 23 -21.93 -0.62 13.98
CA LEU A 23 -23.38 -0.52 13.86
C LEU A 23 -23.97 -1.73 13.11
N ALA A 24 -23.34 -2.16 12.02
CA ALA A 24 -23.75 -3.32 11.22
C ALA A 24 -23.83 -4.62 12.03
N GLY A 25 -22.93 -4.79 13.00
CA GLY A 25 -22.83 -5.99 13.84
C GLY A 25 -23.58 -5.91 15.16
N GLN A 26 -24.22 -4.77 15.48
CA GLN A 26 -24.84 -4.55 16.78
C GLN A 26 -26.24 -5.16 16.87
N ASN A 27 -26.49 -5.97 17.90
CA ASN A 27 -27.77 -6.63 18.14
C ASN A 27 -28.55 -6.02 19.32
N ASP A 28 -27.91 -5.19 20.14
CA ASP A 28 -28.56 -4.52 21.27
C ASP A 28 -29.21 -3.20 20.82
N GLN A 29 -30.54 -3.10 20.91
CA GLN A 29 -31.29 -1.93 20.44
C GLN A 29 -30.88 -0.62 21.13
N ASN A 30 -30.56 -0.64 22.42
CA ASN A 30 -30.18 0.57 23.14
C ASN A 30 -28.78 1.03 22.71
N ALA A 31 -27.84 0.09 22.56
CA ALA A 31 -26.51 0.36 22.05
C ALA A 31 -26.57 0.87 20.59
N THR A 32 -27.44 0.28 19.75
CA THR A 32 -27.71 0.72 18.38
C THR A 32 -28.19 2.17 18.36
N ASN A 33 -29.22 2.51 19.15
CA ASN A 33 -29.77 3.86 19.20
C ASN A 33 -28.72 4.88 19.68
N GLN A 34 -27.91 4.54 20.69
CA GLN A 34 -26.85 5.41 21.17
C GLN A 34 -25.74 5.62 20.12
N LEU A 35 -25.37 4.55 19.40
CA LEU A 35 -24.37 4.62 18.34
C LEU A 35 -24.87 5.45 17.15
N ILE A 36 -26.16 5.32 16.79
CA ILE A 36 -26.83 6.14 15.77
C ILE A 36 -26.71 7.63 16.11
N GLU A 37 -27.03 8.03 17.34
CA GLU A 37 -26.92 9.44 17.76
C GLU A 37 -25.46 9.94 17.74
N ASN A 38 -24.51 9.09 18.12
CA ASN A 38 -23.08 9.42 18.03
C ASN A 38 -22.63 9.60 16.57
N ILE A 39 -23.07 8.71 15.67
CA ILE A 39 -22.78 8.81 14.23
C ILE A 39 -23.39 10.08 13.65
N LYS A 40 -24.64 10.41 13.96
CA LYS A 40 -25.27 11.67 13.52
C LYS A 40 -24.44 12.89 13.93
N ALA A 41 -24.07 12.98 15.20
CA ALA A 41 -23.26 14.07 15.72
C ALA A 41 -21.88 14.12 15.03
N PHE A 42 -21.27 12.96 14.78
CA PHE A 42 -19.97 12.88 14.14
C PHE A 42 -20.03 13.31 12.66
N VAL A 43 -21.04 12.87 11.92
CA VAL A 43 -21.28 13.27 10.52
C VAL A 43 -21.49 14.77 10.40
N THR A 44 -22.28 15.38 11.30
CA THR A 44 -22.44 16.83 11.35
C THR A 44 -21.11 17.55 11.54
N ASN A 45 -20.25 17.05 12.45
CA ASN A 45 -18.93 17.64 12.66
C ASN A 45 -18.04 17.56 11.40
N ILE A 46 -18.12 16.45 10.65
CA ILE A 46 -17.38 16.30 9.39
C ILE A 46 -17.93 17.26 8.33
N ILE A 47 -19.25 17.38 8.20
CA ILE A 47 -19.90 18.33 7.29
C ILE A 47 -19.48 19.78 7.59
N ASP A 48 -19.48 20.16 8.86
CA ASP A 48 -19.09 21.50 9.31
C ASP A 48 -17.59 21.77 9.05
N PHE A 49 -16.76 20.76 9.28
CA PHE A 49 -15.34 20.80 8.95
C PHE A 49 -15.12 21.02 7.44
N ILE A 50 -15.82 20.27 6.60
CA ILE A 50 -15.76 20.38 5.13
C ILE A 50 -16.29 21.74 4.65
N ALA A 51 -17.35 22.27 5.27
CA ALA A 51 -17.94 23.54 4.88
C ALA A 51 -16.98 24.74 4.97
N CYS A 52 -15.88 24.58 5.72
CA CYS A 52 -14.83 25.59 5.85
C CYS A 52 -13.80 25.56 4.71
N GLU A 53 -13.82 24.53 3.84
CA GLU A 53 -12.74 24.23 2.89
C GLU A 53 -13.08 24.51 1.42
N GLY A 54 -14.31 24.95 1.13
CA GLY A 54 -14.75 25.40 -0.20
C GLY A 54 -15.42 24.31 -1.06
N ASP A 55 -15.58 24.57 -2.36
CA ASP A 55 -16.38 23.74 -3.28
C ASP A 55 -15.73 22.39 -3.64
N GLU A 56 -14.43 22.20 -3.33
CA GLU A 56 -13.64 20.99 -3.66
C GLU A 56 -14.18 19.71 -3.00
N CYS A 57 -14.99 19.82 -1.94
CA CYS A 57 -15.56 18.70 -1.19
C CYS A 57 -17.10 18.66 -1.20
N LEU A 58 -17.74 19.36 -2.16
CA LEU A 58 -19.20 19.46 -2.23
C LEU A 58 -19.89 18.10 -2.39
N GLU A 59 -19.30 17.19 -3.15
CA GLU A 59 -19.83 15.84 -3.37
C GLU A 59 -19.81 15.00 -2.08
N LEU A 60 -18.70 14.98 -1.34
CA LEU A 60 -18.62 14.36 -0.01
C LEU A 60 -19.65 14.92 0.95
N LYS A 61 -19.79 16.26 0.96
CA LYS A 61 -20.76 16.93 1.82
C LYS A 61 -22.17 16.45 1.52
N ASN A 62 -22.53 16.29 0.25
CA ASN A 62 -23.86 15.81 -0.16
C ASN A 62 -24.07 14.34 0.24
N GLU A 63 -23.07 13.48 0.08
CA GLU A 63 -23.15 12.07 0.50
C GLU A 63 -23.24 11.93 2.03
N LEU A 64 -22.46 12.70 2.79
CA LEU A 64 -22.56 12.76 4.26
C LEU A 64 -23.91 13.31 4.73
N GLN A 65 -24.47 14.30 4.01
CA GLN A 65 -25.82 14.80 4.32
C GLN A 65 -26.88 13.73 4.03
N SER A 66 -26.71 12.93 2.97
CA SER A 66 -27.55 11.78 2.68
C SER A 66 -27.48 10.77 3.83
N LEU A 67 -26.29 10.44 4.33
CA LEU A 67 -26.12 9.57 5.49
C LEU A 67 -26.89 10.06 6.70
N TYR A 68 -26.71 11.34 7.04
CA TYR A 68 -27.35 11.94 8.21
C TYR A 68 -28.86 11.75 8.12
N ASN A 69 -29.46 12.09 6.98
CA ASN A 69 -30.90 11.97 6.76
C ASN A 69 -31.37 10.50 6.82
N MET A 70 -30.56 9.56 6.33
CA MET A 70 -30.88 8.13 6.33
C MET A 70 -30.81 7.52 7.74
N VAL A 71 -29.81 7.91 8.53
CA VAL A 71 -29.65 7.45 9.92
C VAL A 71 -30.67 8.12 10.86
N ASP A 72 -31.28 9.24 10.44
CA ASP A 72 -32.36 9.92 11.15
C ASP A 72 -33.77 9.37 10.84
N ASP A 73 -33.95 8.68 9.72
CA ASP A 73 -35.24 8.08 9.36
C ASP A 73 -35.44 6.72 10.03
N GLU A 74 -36.27 6.71 11.09
CA GLU A 74 -36.66 5.50 11.83
C GLU A 74 -37.34 4.41 10.97
N ASN A 75 -37.78 4.73 9.75
CA ASN A 75 -38.49 3.81 8.85
C ASN A 75 -37.68 3.36 7.63
N ALA A 76 -36.45 3.88 7.45
CA ALA A 76 -35.65 3.54 6.29
C ALA A 76 -35.05 2.13 6.43
N VAL A 77 -35.32 1.26 5.45
CA VAL A 77 -34.56 0.01 5.28
C VAL A 77 -33.21 0.40 4.68
N PHE A 78 -32.21 0.49 5.54
CA PHE A 78 -30.89 0.99 5.19
C PHE A 78 -29.98 -0.13 4.68
N ASP A 79 -29.45 0.02 3.46
CA ASP A 79 -28.31 -0.77 3.02
C ASP A 79 -27.01 -0.12 3.49
N LEU A 80 -26.66 -0.45 4.72
CA LEU A 80 -25.46 0.05 5.38
C LEU A 80 -24.18 -0.32 4.60
N ASN A 81 -24.20 -1.41 3.82
CA ASN A 81 -23.05 -1.80 2.99
C ASN A 81 -22.89 -0.90 1.77
N GLU A 82 -24.00 -0.54 1.09
CA GLU A 82 -23.95 0.39 -0.06
C GLU A 82 -23.32 1.72 0.36
N PHE A 83 -23.74 2.23 1.51
CA PHE A 83 -23.24 3.49 2.02
C PHE A 83 -21.77 3.41 2.47
N GLN A 84 -21.37 2.33 3.15
CA GLN A 84 -19.97 2.08 3.49
C GLN A 84 -19.07 2.07 2.24
N ASN A 85 -19.51 1.39 1.17
CA ASN A 85 -18.77 1.35 -0.09
C ASN A 85 -18.60 2.75 -0.69
N LYS A 86 -19.64 3.60 -0.64
CA LYS A 86 -19.53 4.98 -1.12
C LYS A 86 -18.53 5.82 -0.33
N ILE A 87 -18.52 5.73 1.00
CA ILE A 87 -17.50 6.44 1.80
C ILE A 87 -16.11 5.90 1.49
N LEU A 88 -15.94 4.58 1.36
CA LEU A 88 -14.66 3.98 0.98
C LEU A 88 -14.18 4.47 -0.38
N GLU A 89 -15.07 4.55 -1.37
CA GLU A 89 -14.76 5.10 -2.70
C GLU A 89 -14.34 6.58 -2.61
N PHE A 90 -15.05 7.39 -1.82
CA PHE A 90 -14.73 8.81 -1.66
C PHE A 90 -13.41 9.01 -0.90
N THR A 91 -13.19 8.27 0.17
CA THR A 91 -11.93 8.26 0.93
C THR A 91 -10.77 7.86 0.01
N ALA A 92 -10.95 6.81 -0.79
CA ALA A 92 -9.97 6.40 -1.80
C ALA A 92 -9.72 7.48 -2.86
N GLU A 93 -10.75 8.23 -3.27
CA GLU A 93 -10.60 9.36 -4.18
C GLU A 93 -9.80 10.51 -3.54
N ILE A 94 -10.13 10.94 -2.32
CA ILE A 94 -9.36 11.97 -1.58
C ILE A 94 -7.92 11.52 -1.42
N TYR A 95 -7.69 10.26 -1.02
CA TYR A 95 -6.36 9.68 -0.94
C TYR A 95 -5.68 9.76 -2.31
N SER A 96 -6.28 9.29 -3.40
CA SER A 96 -5.65 9.33 -4.73
C SER A 96 -5.28 10.76 -5.18
N GLN A 97 -6.11 11.75 -4.87
CA GLN A 97 -5.90 13.15 -5.28
C GLN A 97 -4.90 13.90 -4.41
N ASN A 98 -4.77 13.53 -3.13
CA ASN A 98 -3.96 14.28 -2.16
C ASN A 98 -2.79 13.48 -1.59
N TYR A 99 -2.74 12.18 -1.87
CA TYR A 99 -1.65 11.34 -1.43
C TYR A 99 -0.38 11.79 -2.12
N ARG A 100 0.66 11.84 -1.30
CA ARG A 100 1.98 12.33 -1.64
C ARG A 100 2.87 11.09 -1.66
N PRO A 101 3.17 10.52 -2.84
CA PRO A 101 4.04 9.35 -2.96
C PRO A 101 5.39 9.55 -2.25
N ASP A 102 5.86 10.79 -2.13
CA ASP A 102 7.05 11.16 -1.37
C ASP A 102 6.97 10.89 0.14
N LEU A 103 5.78 10.62 0.69
CA LEU A 103 5.58 10.27 2.10
C LEU A 103 5.72 8.77 2.38
N LEU A 104 5.67 7.91 1.35
CA LEU A 104 5.90 6.47 1.51
C LEU A 104 7.22 6.18 2.24
N LYS A 105 8.23 7.03 2.03
CA LYS A 105 9.56 6.89 2.66
C LYS A 105 9.58 7.00 4.18
N PHE A 106 8.49 7.45 4.79
CA PHE A 106 8.34 7.58 6.25
C PHE A 106 7.50 6.46 6.86
N GLU A 107 6.91 5.60 6.03
CA GLU A 107 6.12 4.47 6.52
C GLU A 107 7.01 3.25 6.75
N ASP A 108 7.09 2.80 7.99
CA ASP A 108 7.93 1.67 8.41
C ASP A 108 7.09 0.48 8.91
N ASP A 109 5.78 0.64 9.05
CA ASP A 109 4.84 -0.44 9.29
C ASP A 109 4.48 -1.14 7.97
N PHE A 110 4.57 -2.47 7.95
CA PHE A 110 4.36 -3.27 6.74
C PHE A 110 2.94 -3.13 6.18
N LEU A 111 1.92 -3.20 7.04
CA LEU A 111 0.52 -3.20 6.60
C LEU A 111 0.12 -1.82 6.10
N GLN A 112 0.48 -0.77 6.84
CA GLN A 112 0.23 0.60 6.41
C GLN A 112 0.99 0.93 5.12
N TYR A 113 2.20 0.40 4.92
CA TYR A 113 2.93 0.60 3.67
C TYR A 113 2.21 -0.04 2.49
N VAL A 114 1.78 -1.30 2.63
CA VAL A 114 1.08 -2.03 1.56
C VAL A 114 -0.28 -1.40 1.26
N GLU A 115 -1.02 -0.95 2.26
CA GLU A 115 -2.26 -0.21 2.08
C GLU A 115 -2.03 1.07 1.27
N LYS A 116 -1.03 1.87 1.64
CA LYS A 116 -0.65 3.09 0.91
C LYS A 116 -0.25 2.83 -0.54
N LEU A 117 0.35 1.68 -0.83
CA LEU A 117 0.65 1.27 -2.20
C LEU A 117 -0.62 1.06 -3.04
N GLN A 118 -1.72 0.58 -2.45
CA GLN A 118 -2.99 0.40 -3.17
C GLN A 118 -3.49 1.74 -3.72
N TRP A 119 -3.40 2.80 -2.91
CA TRP A 119 -3.88 4.14 -3.27
C TRP A 119 -3.12 4.76 -4.45
N ILE A 120 -1.84 4.43 -4.62
CA ILE A 120 -1.01 4.97 -5.69
C ILE A 120 -0.84 4.05 -6.90
N SER A 121 -1.33 2.81 -6.80
CA SER A 121 -1.08 1.75 -7.78
C SER A 121 -1.60 2.06 -9.19
N ASN A 122 -2.63 2.91 -9.31
CA ASN A 122 -3.19 3.32 -10.60
C ASN A 122 -2.27 4.27 -11.38
N ASP A 123 -1.48 5.08 -10.67
CA ASP A 123 -0.63 6.12 -11.25
C ASP A 123 0.86 5.74 -11.25
N HIS A 124 1.25 4.74 -10.47
CA HIS A 124 2.64 4.31 -10.32
C HIS A 124 2.85 2.87 -10.74
N CYS A 125 4.11 2.55 -11.06
CA CYS A 125 4.54 1.18 -11.16
C CYS A 125 5.07 0.71 -9.80
N ILE A 126 4.61 -0.46 -9.36
CA ILE A 126 5.06 -1.14 -8.14
C ILE A 126 5.78 -2.43 -8.53
N ILE A 127 7.04 -2.54 -8.14
CA ILE A 127 7.84 -3.75 -8.35
C ILE A 127 8.08 -4.40 -6.99
N ILE A 128 7.71 -5.67 -6.88
CA ILE A 128 7.85 -6.45 -5.66
C ILE A 128 8.81 -7.59 -5.96
N PHE A 129 9.80 -7.81 -5.10
CA PHE A 129 10.71 -8.94 -5.27
C PHE A 129 11.25 -9.45 -3.95
N SER A 130 11.51 -10.75 -3.87
CA SER A 130 12.10 -11.33 -2.67
C SER A 130 13.62 -11.29 -2.71
N THR A 131 14.18 -11.16 -1.51
CA THR A 131 15.60 -11.43 -1.25
C THR A 131 15.66 -12.49 -0.18
N ASN A 132 16.38 -13.59 -0.44
CA ASN A 132 16.51 -14.77 0.40
C ASN A 132 15.19 -15.44 0.84
N THR A 133 14.34 -14.77 1.61
CA THR A 133 13.24 -15.36 2.36
C THR A 133 12.03 -14.43 2.30
N PRO A 134 11.08 -14.61 1.37
CA PRO A 134 9.88 -13.77 1.27
C PRO A 134 8.89 -13.99 2.42
N SER A 135 8.99 -15.11 3.13
CA SER A 135 8.22 -15.40 4.34
C SER A 135 9.04 -16.26 5.28
N GLY A 136 8.74 -16.22 6.58
CA GLY A 136 9.41 -17.07 7.58
C GLY A 136 9.19 -16.64 9.03
N SER A 137 8.68 -15.42 9.25
CA SER A 137 8.20 -14.96 10.55
C SER A 137 6.85 -15.61 10.88
N PRO A 138 6.58 -15.98 12.15
CA PRO A 138 5.24 -16.36 12.58
C PRO A 138 4.21 -15.22 12.42
N ASP A 139 4.67 -13.96 12.39
CA ASP A 139 3.82 -12.79 12.25
C ASP A 139 3.52 -12.47 10.77
N PHE A 140 4.27 -13.06 9.83
CA PHE A 140 3.95 -12.99 8.40
C PHE A 140 2.90 -14.03 8.03
N THR A 141 1.69 -13.83 8.55
CA THR A 141 0.56 -14.76 8.41
C THR A 141 -0.04 -14.74 6.99
N TYR A 142 -0.97 -15.67 6.73
CA TYR A 142 -1.75 -15.70 5.49
C TYR A 142 -2.45 -14.35 5.22
N ASN A 143 -3.04 -13.73 6.24
CA ASN A 143 -3.76 -12.46 6.11
C ASN A 143 -2.79 -11.31 5.81
N VAL A 144 -1.64 -11.28 6.48
CA VAL A 144 -0.61 -10.26 6.19
C VAL A 144 -0.11 -10.38 4.74
N ALA A 145 0.13 -11.59 4.25
CA ALA A 145 0.51 -11.81 2.86
C ALA A 145 -0.65 -11.54 1.88
N GLN A 146 -1.91 -11.66 2.32
CA GLN A 146 -3.09 -11.34 1.51
C GLN A 146 -3.17 -9.85 1.17
N GLU A 147 -2.65 -8.97 2.03
CA GLU A 147 -2.56 -7.54 1.70
C GLU A 147 -1.69 -7.26 0.47
N ILE A 148 -0.64 -8.06 0.22
CA ILE A 148 0.13 -7.97 -1.02
C ILE A 148 -0.73 -8.39 -2.22
N CYS A 149 -1.54 -9.45 -2.08
CA CYS A 149 -2.46 -9.89 -3.13
C CYS A 149 -3.51 -8.82 -3.44
N ASN A 150 -3.92 -8.02 -2.46
CA ASN A 150 -4.86 -6.92 -2.65
C ASN A 150 -4.28 -5.80 -3.56
N LEU A 151 -2.96 -5.74 -3.76
CA LEU A 151 -2.32 -4.91 -4.80
C LEU A 151 -2.52 -5.46 -6.24
N GLY A 152 -3.10 -6.66 -6.39
CA GLY A 152 -3.34 -7.32 -7.67
C GLY A 152 -2.42 -8.51 -7.96
N THR A 153 -1.53 -8.91 -7.05
CA THR A 153 -0.75 -10.15 -7.20
C THR A 153 -1.62 -11.38 -6.95
N LYS A 154 -1.23 -12.54 -7.49
CA LYS A 154 -2.02 -13.78 -7.39
C LYS A 154 -1.44 -14.79 -6.41
N ILE A 155 -0.15 -14.67 -6.09
CA ILE A 155 0.56 -15.63 -5.25
C ILE A 155 0.63 -15.09 -3.82
N ASN A 156 -0.09 -15.73 -2.91
CA ASN A 156 0.09 -15.51 -1.48
C ASN A 156 1.45 -16.07 -1.02
N LEU A 157 2.25 -15.23 -0.36
CA LEU A 157 3.64 -15.55 0.00
C LEU A 157 3.81 -16.19 1.37
N ALA A 158 2.77 -16.29 2.21
CA ALA A 158 2.89 -16.70 3.61
C ALA A 158 3.60 -18.06 3.80
N ASP A 159 3.36 -19.02 2.91
CA ASP A 159 3.93 -20.38 2.93
C ASP A 159 5.15 -20.54 1.99
N LYS A 160 5.63 -19.47 1.36
CA LYS A 160 6.66 -19.51 0.32
C LYS A 160 8.09 -19.34 0.85
N PHE A 161 8.38 -20.03 1.95
CA PHE A 161 9.66 -19.95 2.65
C PHE A 161 10.84 -20.15 1.71
N ARG A 162 11.78 -19.19 1.72
CA ARG A 162 13.05 -19.21 0.96
C ARG A 162 12.96 -19.22 -0.57
N ALA A 163 11.79 -18.94 -1.15
CA ALA A 163 11.61 -18.87 -2.59
C ALA A 163 12.11 -17.54 -3.19
N SER A 164 12.54 -17.58 -4.45
CA SER A 164 12.66 -16.39 -5.30
C SER A 164 11.25 -15.99 -5.73
N TYR A 165 10.92 -14.70 -5.68
CA TYR A 165 9.63 -14.15 -6.07
C TYR A 165 9.80 -12.79 -6.72
N VAL A 166 9.02 -12.51 -7.76
CA VAL A 166 8.95 -11.18 -8.38
C VAL A 166 7.55 -10.94 -8.92
N ALA A 167 7.07 -9.70 -8.76
CA ALA A 167 5.87 -9.19 -9.39
C ALA A 167 6.07 -7.75 -9.86
N ILE A 168 5.42 -7.40 -10.97
CA ILE A 168 5.37 -6.05 -11.50
C ILE A 168 3.90 -5.69 -11.69
N ILE A 169 3.45 -4.67 -10.98
CA ILE A 169 2.11 -4.09 -11.07
C ILE A 169 2.27 -2.69 -11.66
N ASP A 170 1.49 -2.40 -12.69
CA ASP A 170 1.55 -1.12 -13.38
C ASP A 170 0.13 -0.64 -13.71
N SER A 171 -0.22 0.58 -13.30
CA SER A 171 -1.59 1.09 -13.39
C SER A 171 -2.64 0.13 -12.82
N GLY A 172 -2.39 -0.39 -11.63
CA GLY A 172 -3.27 -1.35 -10.94
C GLY A 172 -3.40 -2.71 -11.65
N LYS A 173 -2.60 -2.96 -12.71
CA LYS A 173 -2.63 -4.21 -13.48
C LYS A 173 -1.36 -5.01 -13.26
N LEU A 174 -1.53 -6.29 -12.98
CA LEU A 174 -0.42 -7.23 -12.89
C LEU A 174 0.16 -7.50 -14.29
N LEU A 175 1.39 -7.02 -14.54
CA LEU A 175 2.10 -7.25 -15.80
C LEU A 175 2.84 -8.58 -15.81
N ALA A 176 3.49 -8.91 -14.69
CA ALA A 176 4.25 -10.14 -14.55
C ALA A 176 4.28 -10.58 -13.08
N GLU A 177 4.27 -11.89 -12.86
CA GLU A 177 4.43 -12.49 -11.53
C GLU A 177 5.03 -13.88 -11.69
N ASN A 178 6.06 -14.19 -10.89
CA ASN A 178 6.65 -15.52 -10.90
C ASN A 178 7.22 -15.89 -9.53
N ILE A 179 7.25 -17.19 -9.24
CA ILE A 179 7.83 -17.74 -8.03
C ILE A 179 8.62 -19.00 -8.34
N CYS A 180 9.79 -19.15 -7.74
CA CYS A 180 10.60 -20.34 -7.93
C CYS A 180 11.34 -20.73 -6.65
N ARG A 181 11.35 -22.03 -6.37
CA ARG A 181 12.17 -22.64 -5.33
C ARG A 181 13.41 -23.24 -5.97
N GLY A 182 14.60 -22.92 -5.46
CA GLY A 182 15.85 -23.52 -5.91
C GLY A 182 16.59 -22.78 -7.04
N LYS A 183 15.96 -21.81 -7.71
CA LYS A 183 16.54 -21.00 -8.80
C LYS A 183 16.28 -19.52 -8.62
N SER A 184 17.11 -18.66 -9.20
CA SER A 184 16.81 -17.24 -9.28
C SER A 184 15.71 -16.96 -10.30
N LEU A 185 15.04 -15.83 -10.15
CA LEU A 185 14.11 -15.31 -11.14
C LEU A 185 14.68 -14.03 -11.74
N GLU A 186 14.52 -13.89 -13.05
CA GLU A 186 14.79 -12.66 -13.76
C GLU A 186 13.58 -12.39 -14.65
N ILE A 187 12.98 -11.21 -14.49
CA ILE A 187 11.93 -10.72 -15.37
C ILE A 187 12.48 -9.49 -16.06
N ASN A 188 12.44 -9.55 -17.39
CA ASN A 188 12.71 -8.42 -18.25
C ASN A 188 11.38 -7.96 -18.85
N GLY A 189 11.10 -6.67 -18.76
CA GLY A 189 9.88 -6.07 -19.26
C GLY A 189 10.10 -4.63 -19.70
N THR A 190 9.03 -4.01 -20.18
CA THR A 190 9.01 -2.59 -20.52
C THR A 190 7.85 -1.95 -19.78
N ILE A 191 8.12 -0.88 -19.03
CA ILE A 191 7.11 -0.03 -18.40
C ILE A 191 7.11 1.27 -19.20
N GLU A 192 6.00 1.50 -19.91
CA GLU A 192 5.90 2.50 -20.98
C GLU A 192 7.00 2.35 -22.04
N ASN A 193 8.09 3.13 -21.94
CA ASN A 193 9.24 3.11 -22.86
C ASN A 193 10.55 2.73 -22.17
N MET A 194 10.51 2.41 -20.88
CA MET A 194 11.68 2.10 -20.07
C MET A 194 11.84 0.58 -19.93
N ASN A 195 13.03 0.07 -20.25
CA ASN A 195 13.35 -1.33 -20.03
C ASN A 195 13.61 -1.58 -18.55
N VAL A 196 12.95 -2.59 -17.99
CA VAL A 196 13.07 -2.94 -16.58
C VAL A 196 13.55 -4.37 -16.48
N SER A 197 14.63 -4.57 -15.75
CA SER A 197 15.10 -5.91 -15.37
C SER A 197 15.00 -6.03 -13.86
N VAL A 198 14.29 -7.05 -13.40
CA VAL A 198 14.13 -7.37 -11.99
C VAL A 198 14.63 -8.76 -11.74
N LYS A 199 15.58 -8.86 -10.81
CA LYS A 199 16.19 -10.11 -10.42
C LYS A 199 15.93 -10.39 -8.95
N SER A 200 15.31 -11.54 -8.70
CA SER A 200 15.04 -12.05 -7.35
C SER A 200 15.84 -13.32 -7.08
N ILE A 201 16.30 -13.45 -5.84
CA ILE A 201 17.05 -14.62 -5.37
C ILE A 201 16.49 -15.08 -4.03
N GLY A 202 16.00 -16.31 -3.97
CA GLY A 202 15.68 -17.03 -2.75
C GLY A 202 16.92 -17.68 -2.12
N PHE A 203 16.85 -17.99 -0.82
CA PHE A 203 17.95 -18.53 -0.03
C PHE A 203 18.35 -19.93 -0.49
N GLU A 204 17.38 -20.69 -1.00
CA GLU A 204 17.61 -22.02 -1.57
C GLU A 204 18.10 -21.96 -3.02
N CYS A 205 18.35 -20.78 -3.59
CA CYS A 205 18.89 -20.66 -4.93
C CYS A 205 20.24 -21.38 -5.03
N THR A 206 20.30 -22.36 -5.94
CA THR A 206 21.50 -23.18 -6.18
C THR A 206 22.28 -22.75 -7.40
N ASP A 207 21.82 -21.75 -8.15
CA ASP A 207 22.50 -21.29 -9.35
C ASP A 207 23.85 -20.69 -8.97
N SER A 208 24.93 -21.36 -9.39
CA SER A 208 26.32 -21.09 -8.99
C SER A 208 26.79 -19.68 -9.36
N ASN A 209 26.24 -19.10 -10.43
CA ASN A 209 26.54 -17.74 -10.87
C ASN A 209 25.87 -16.67 -10.00
N TYR A 210 24.82 -17.03 -9.26
CA TYR A 210 23.89 -16.06 -8.69
C TYR A 210 23.93 -15.96 -7.17
N ARG A 211 24.42 -17.00 -6.48
CA ARG A 211 24.51 -17.06 -5.02
C ARG A 211 25.22 -15.87 -4.37
N TYR A 212 26.11 -15.18 -5.09
CA TYR A 212 26.86 -14.01 -4.61
C TYR A 212 26.42 -12.67 -5.23
N SER A 213 25.56 -12.72 -6.25
CA SER A 213 25.19 -11.54 -7.03
C SER A 213 24.04 -10.73 -6.43
N GLY A 214 23.26 -11.32 -5.52
CA GLY A 214 22.14 -10.64 -4.88
C GLY A 214 20.94 -10.43 -5.80
N ALA A 215 19.87 -9.88 -5.21
CA ALA A 215 18.74 -9.37 -5.97
C ALA A 215 19.09 -7.98 -6.50
N SER A 216 18.60 -7.64 -7.69
CA SER A 216 18.88 -6.34 -8.30
C SER A 216 17.75 -5.86 -9.20
N ILE A 217 17.71 -4.55 -9.40
CA ILE A 217 16.81 -3.90 -10.35
C ILE A 217 17.61 -2.93 -11.21
N SER A 218 17.36 -2.98 -12.52
CA SER A 218 17.87 -2.00 -13.47
C SER A 218 16.75 -1.39 -14.30
N PHE A 219 16.94 -0.13 -14.63
CA PHE A 219 16.10 0.66 -15.53
C PHE A 219 16.99 1.13 -16.69
N ASP A 220 16.62 0.80 -17.93
CA ASP A 220 17.41 1.06 -19.15
C ASP A 220 18.87 0.61 -19.08
N ASN A 221 19.09 -0.57 -18.49
CA ASN A 221 20.40 -1.17 -18.22
C ASN A 221 21.24 -0.43 -17.16
N GLU A 222 20.70 0.60 -16.51
CA GLU A 222 21.33 1.21 -15.34
C GLU A 222 20.84 0.53 -14.07
N GLU A 223 21.75 -0.15 -13.37
CA GLU A 223 21.46 -0.79 -12.10
C GLU A 223 21.18 0.27 -11.01
N LYS A 224 19.95 0.28 -10.49
CA LYS A 224 19.53 1.25 -9.46
C LYS A 224 19.57 0.68 -8.06
N VAL A 225 19.31 -0.62 -7.91
CA VAL A 225 19.27 -1.31 -6.62
C VAL A 225 20.04 -2.61 -6.71
N ILE A 226 20.89 -2.86 -5.71
CA ILE A 226 21.58 -4.13 -5.52
C ILE A 226 21.50 -4.52 -4.05
N LEU A 227 20.99 -5.72 -3.79
CA LEU A 227 20.90 -6.31 -2.46
C LEU A 227 21.80 -7.54 -2.40
N LYS A 228 23.07 -7.31 -2.02
CA LYS A 228 24.07 -8.38 -1.94
C LYS A 228 24.01 -9.14 -0.62
N PRO A 229 24.16 -10.47 -0.63
CA PRO A 229 24.31 -11.25 0.60
C PRO A 229 25.52 -10.80 1.42
N GLY A 230 25.35 -10.61 2.73
CA GLY A 230 26.45 -10.31 3.67
C GLY A 230 26.82 -8.84 3.85
N GLU A 231 26.20 -7.90 3.13
CA GLU A 231 26.39 -6.47 3.39
C GLU A 231 25.62 -6.03 4.65
N LYS A 232 26.33 -5.42 5.61
CA LYS A 232 25.77 -5.04 6.94
C LYS A 232 24.69 -3.97 6.89
N LEU A 233 24.61 -3.21 5.78
CA LEU A 233 23.76 -2.02 5.64
C LEU A 233 22.34 -2.32 5.17
N HIS A 234 22.11 -3.52 4.63
CA HIS A 234 20.80 -3.96 4.21
C HIS A 234 20.55 -5.31 4.86
N GLY A 235 19.42 -5.46 5.55
CA GLY A 235 18.89 -6.81 5.70
C GLY A 235 18.90 -7.45 4.32
N THR A 236 19.40 -8.66 4.21
CA THR A 236 19.52 -9.30 2.90
C THR A 236 18.34 -10.24 2.64
N ARG A 237 17.33 -10.18 3.51
CA ARG A 237 16.20 -11.10 3.50
C ARG A 237 14.89 -10.34 3.63
N GLY A 238 13.86 -10.85 2.97
CA GLY A 238 12.51 -10.36 3.05
C GLY A 238 11.90 -10.05 1.69
N ILE A 239 10.95 -9.11 1.69
CA ILE A 239 10.27 -8.60 0.50
C ILE A 239 10.66 -7.15 0.29
N ALA A 240 11.15 -6.85 -0.91
CA ALA A 240 11.48 -5.50 -1.33
C ALA A 240 10.38 -4.94 -2.24
N PHE A 241 10.12 -3.65 -2.09
CA PHE A 241 9.20 -2.87 -2.91
C PHE A 241 9.97 -1.72 -3.55
N ILE A 242 9.74 -1.50 -4.83
CA ILE A 242 10.10 -0.28 -5.55
C ILE A 242 8.82 0.38 -6.03
N VAL A 243 8.75 1.70 -5.82
CA VAL A 243 7.71 2.55 -6.38
C VAL A 243 8.34 3.47 -7.41
N TYR A 244 7.83 3.43 -8.63
CA TYR A 244 8.35 4.20 -9.75
C TYR A 244 7.24 5.10 -10.33
N ASP A 245 7.55 6.39 -10.45
CA ASP A 245 6.70 7.39 -11.10
C ASP A 245 7.03 7.43 -12.58
N ARG A 246 6.08 6.98 -13.41
CA ARG A 246 6.24 6.90 -14.86
C ARG A 246 6.31 8.27 -15.52
N ALA A 247 5.49 9.20 -15.05
CA ALA A 247 5.40 10.54 -15.62
C ALA A 247 6.71 11.32 -15.40
N LYS A 248 7.33 11.15 -14.23
CA LYS A 248 8.62 11.77 -13.90
C LYS A 248 9.83 10.92 -14.28
N GLN A 249 9.60 9.66 -14.65
CA GLN A 249 10.63 8.68 -14.93
C GLN A 249 11.64 8.49 -13.79
N GLU A 250 11.16 8.46 -12.55
CA GLU A 250 12.02 8.36 -11.38
C GLU A 250 11.52 7.34 -10.34
N MET A 251 12.47 6.78 -9.60
CA MET A 251 12.17 5.93 -8.45
C MET A 251 11.81 6.81 -7.25
N ILE A 252 10.57 6.72 -6.80
CA ILE A 252 10.03 7.48 -5.67
C ILE A 252 10.45 6.85 -4.34
N ASP A 253 10.41 5.53 -4.28
CA ASP A 253 10.72 4.81 -3.05
C ASP A 253 11.36 3.45 -3.31
N PHE A 254 12.18 3.03 -2.35
CA PHE A 254 12.72 1.69 -2.25
C PHE A 254 12.78 1.29 -0.79
N THR A 255 12.09 0.19 -0.46
CA THR A 255 12.09 -0.36 0.89
C THR A 255 12.20 -1.89 0.87
N LEU A 256 12.71 -2.44 1.98
CA LEU A 256 12.80 -3.86 2.21
C LEU A 256 12.25 -4.19 3.60
N PHE A 257 11.24 -5.03 3.66
CA PHE A 257 10.70 -5.54 4.92
C PHE A 257 11.26 -6.93 5.22
N ASP A 258 11.84 -7.12 6.41
CA ASP A 258 12.41 -8.41 6.83
C ASP A 258 11.31 -9.36 7.30
N THR A 259 10.67 -10.05 6.36
CA THR A 259 9.55 -10.98 6.62
C THR A 259 9.94 -12.31 7.27
N TYR A 260 11.20 -12.47 7.67
CA TYR A 260 11.66 -13.56 8.52
C TYR A 260 11.73 -13.17 10.00
N SER A 261 11.86 -11.88 10.30
CA SER A 261 11.95 -11.40 11.68
C SER A 261 10.54 -11.17 12.25
N PRO A 262 10.34 -11.39 13.56
CA PRO A 262 9.18 -10.85 14.26
C PRO A 262 9.10 -9.32 14.02
N ASP A 263 7.89 -8.78 14.03
CA ASP A 263 7.60 -7.35 13.81
C ASP A 263 7.92 -6.80 12.40
N LEU A 264 8.34 -7.65 11.45
CA LEU A 264 8.51 -7.32 10.02
C LEU A 264 9.27 -6.01 9.76
N PRO A 265 10.46 -5.78 10.36
CA PRO A 265 11.07 -4.45 10.37
C PRO A 265 11.42 -3.97 8.95
N CYS A 266 11.04 -2.72 8.69
CA CYS A 266 11.38 -1.96 7.49
C CYS A 266 12.87 -1.60 7.47
N LYS A 267 13.50 -1.71 6.29
CA LYS A 267 14.89 -1.32 6.03
C LYS A 267 14.93 -0.50 4.76
N ARG A 268 15.29 0.78 4.93
CA ARG A 268 15.46 1.72 3.83
C ARG A 268 16.94 2.00 3.62
N SER A 269 17.34 2.08 2.36
CA SER A 269 18.56 2.79 2.03
C SER A 269 18.30 4.26 2.34
N ARG A 270 18.82 4.78 3.47
CA ARG A 270 19.00 6.23 3.60
C ARG A 270 20.07 6.60 2.59
N SER A 271 19.67 6.83 1.35
CA SER A 271 20.57 7.32 0.32
C SER A 271 21.06 8.70 0.77
N LYS A 272 22.31 8.75 1.23
CA LYS A 272 23.06 9.99 1.42
C LYS A 272 23.32 10.74 0.08
N LYS A 273 22.59 10.45 -0.99
CA LYS A 273 22.94 10.81 -2.38
C LYS A 273 21.76 10.92 -3.36
N ILE A 274 20.57 11.34 -2.91
CA ILE A 274 19.54 11.81 -3.86
C ILE A 274 19.62 13.33 -4.10
N ASP A 275 20.35 14.08 -3.26
CA ASP A 275 20.48 15.54 -3.40
C ASP A 275 21.71 16.05 -4.19
N GLU A 276 22.56 15.18 -4.76
CA GLU A 276 23.83 15.60 -5.40
C GLU A 276 23.95 15.32 -6.91
N VAL A 277 22.90 14.87 -7.60
CA VAL A 277 22.95 14.68 -9.06
C VAL A 277 21.71 15.28 -9.73
N MET A 278 21.58 16.60 -9.64
CA MET A 278 20.88 17.40 -10.63
C MET A 278 21.77 18.61 -10.93
N PRO A 279 22.52 18.64 -12.05
CA PRO A 279 23.11 19.88 -12.50
C PRO A 279 21.98 20.82 -12.96
N GLY A 280 22.12 22.11 -12.64
CA GLY A 280 21.27 23.16 -13.19
C GLY A 280 21.48 23.39 -14.68
#